data_AF-A0A3D0VUN9-F1
#
_entry.id   AF-A0A3D0VUN9-F1
#
_cell.length_a   1.000
_cell.length_b   1.000
_cell.length_c   1.000
_cell.angle_alpha   90.00
_cell.angle_beta   90.00
_cell.angle_gamma   90.00
#
_symmetry.space_group_name_H-M   'P 1'
#
loop_
_entity.id
_entity.type
_entity.pdbx_description
1 polymer ?
#
loop_
_entity_poly.entity_id
_entity_poly.type
_entity_poly.pdbx_seq_one_letter_code
_entity_poly.pdbx_strand_id
1 'polypeptide(L)'
;MAKELELKYGCNPNQKPSRIFMADGSELPIEVLNGKPGYINFLDAFNSWQLVKELKEATGLPAAASFKHVSPAGAAVGLPLTDVLRKIYFTGDQPLSALACAYARARGADRMSSYGDFIALSDTCDADTANLIHKEVSDGVIAPGYTDEALEILKSKRKGTYNIIKIDPDYVPAKIEHKQVYGVTFEQGRNDLKIDSEMLGNMVTENQNLPEEAKIDLVISLITLKYTQSNSVCYAKGGQVIGVGAGQQSRIHCTRLAGNKADVWYLRQHKKVLELPFKEKIRRADRDNTIDVYISDDYMDVLADGVWEQFFTEKPEPLTREEKRAWLDTMSGVSLGSDAFFPFGDNIERAHKSGVEYIAQPGGSIRDDNVIDTCNKYGIAMAFTGIRLFHH
;
A
#
# COMPACT_ATOMS: atom_id res chain seq x y z
N MET A 1 24.55 -16.98 -7.40
CA MET A 1 23.26 -17.05 -6.65
C MET A 1 22.80 -18.50 -6.61
N ALA A 2 21.79 -18.86 -5.81
CA ALA A 2 21.33 -20.24 -5.73
C ALA A 2 20.43 -20.61 -6.92
N LYS A 3 20.50 -21.84 -7.44
CA LYS A 3 19.59 -22.33 -8.50
C LYS A 3 18.20 -22.69 -7.99
N GLU A 4 18.12 -23.09 -6.72
CA GLU A 4 16.86 -23.37 -6.03
C GLU A 4 17.01 -23.08 -4.53
N LEU A 5 15.88 -22.86 -3.87
CA LEU A 5 15.79 -22.75 -2.41
C LEU A 5 14.69 -23.68 -1.89
N GLU A 6 15.06 -24.61 -1.01
CA GLU A 6 14.09 -25.42 -0.26
C GLU A 6 13.36 -24.54 0.77
N LEU A 7 12.05 -24.73 0.87
CA LEU A 7 11.18 -23.98 1.77
C LEU A 7 10.59 -24.89 2.83
N LYS A 8 10.35 -24.33 4.01
CA LYS A 8 9.83 -25.09 5.17
C LYS A 8 8.50 -25.81 4.87
N TYR A 9 7.64 -25.19 4.06
CA TYR A 9 6.36 -25.69 3.56
C TYR A 9 5.82 -24.73 2.46
N GLY A 10 4.69 -25.08 1.82
CA GLY A 10 4.00 -24.25 0.82
C GLY A 10 3.18 -23.13 1.46
N CYS A 11 1.96 -22.87 0.97
CA CYS A 11 1.08 -21.86 1.59
C CYS A 11 0.71 -22.23 3.04
N ASN A 12 0.62 -23.52 3.36
CA ASN A 12 0.24 -24.02 4.68
C ASN A 12 1.23 -25.08 5.20
N PRO A 13 1.37 -25.27 6.53
CA PRO A 13 2.34 -26.21 7.12
C PRO A 13 2.24 -27.66 6.65
N ASN A 14 1.07 -28.12 6.22
CA ASN A 14 0.83 -29.48 5.71
C ASN A 14 1.24 -29.66 4.23
N GLN A 15 1.57 -28.59 3.50
CA GLN A 15 1.97 -28.65 2.10
C GLN A 15 3.50 -28.79 2.00
N LYS A 16 3.98 -30.03 2.05
CA LYS A 16 5.41 -30.38 1.91
C LYS A 16 5.57 -31.50 0.88
N PRO A 17 6.70 -31.56 0.14
CA PRO A 17 7.82 -30.61 0.12
C PRO A 17 7.45 -29.27 -0.53
N SER A 18 8.33 -28.27 -0.42
CA SER A 18 8.15 -26.94 -1.03
C SER A 18 9.50 -26.34 -1.42
N ARG A 19 9.57 -25.63 -2.55
CA ARG A 19 10.78 -24.96 -3.04
C ARG A 19 10.43 -23.81 -4.01
N ILE A 20 11.39 -22.93 -4.26
CA ILE A 20 11.40 -22.02 -5.43
C ILE A 20 12.61 -22.32 -6.31
N PHE A 21 12.43 -22.24 -7.62
CA PHE A 21 13.46 -22.52 -8.63
C PHE A 21 13.06 -21.89 -9.97
N MET A 22 14.03 -21.70 -10.85
CA MET A 22 13.78 -21.26 -12.24
C MET A 22 13.56 -22.49 -13.13
N ALA A 23 12.48 -22.52 -13.93
CA ALA A 23 12.11 -23.69 -14.74
C ALA A 23 13.13 -24.03 -15.84
N ASP A 24 13.88 -23.03 -16.31
CA ASP A 24 14.98 -23.17 -17.27
C ASP A 24 16.31 -23.62 -16.62
N GLY A 25 16.34 -23.80 -15.29
CA GLY A 25 17.51 -24.19 -14.53
C GLY A 25 18.54 -23.07 -14.30
N SER A 26 18.19 -21.82 -14.60
CA SER A 26 19.00 -20.64 -14.29
C SER A 26 19.08 -20.36 -12.78
N GLU A 27 19.97 -19.45 -12.39
CA GLU A 27 20.06 -19.00 -11.00
C GLU A 27 18.87 -18.10 -10.64
N LEU A 28 18.41 -18.16 -9.39
CA LEU A 28 17.43 -17.22 -8.88
C LEU A 28 18.03 -15.80 -8.88
N PRO A 29 17.24 -14.75 -9.19
CA PRO A 29 17.72 -13.36 -9.24
C PRO A 29 17.84 -12.74 -7.84
N ILE A 30 18.02 -13.56 -6.81
CA ILE A 30 18.01 -13.15 -5.41
C ILE A 30 19.13 -13.81 -4.61
N GLU A 31 19.52 -13.13 -3.53
CA GLU A 31 20.39 -13.63 -2.48
C GLU A 31 19.72 -13.42 -1.12
N VAL A 32 19.65 -14.48 -0.30
CA VAL A 32 19.14 -14.38 1.08
C VAL A 32 20.31 -14.02 1.99
N LEU A 33 20.37 -12.76 2.43
CA LEU A 33 21.44 -12.23 3.26
C LEU A 33 21.26 -12.54 4.75
N ASN A 34 20.03 -12.81 5.17
CA ASN A 34 19.69 -13.21 6.54
C ASN A 34 18.32 -13.89 6.60
N GLY A 35 18.10 -14.72 7.64
CA GLY A 35 16.83 -15.38 7.87
C GLY A 35 16.60 -16.62 6.98
N LYS A 36 15.35 -17.07 6.91
CA LYS A 36 14.88 -18.23 6.14
C LYS A 36 13.47 -17.93 5.60
N PRO A 37 13.35 -17.15 4.51
CA PRO A 37 12.05 -16.73 3.99
C PRO A 37 11.19 -17.94 3.61
N GLY A 38 9.90 -17.89 3.92
CA GLY A 38 8.93 -18.93 3.56
C GLY A 38 8.27 -18.70 2.20
N TYR A 39 7.37 -19.61 1.82
CA TYR A 39 6.64 -19.55 0.53
C TYR A 39 5.86 -18.24 0.36
N ILE A 40 5.04 -17.88 1.36
CA ILE A 40 4.26 -16.63 1.33
C ILE A 40 5.17 -15.40 1.32
N ASN A 41 6.32 -15.45 2.02
CA ASN A 41 7.27 -14.34 2.00
C ASN A 41 7.80 -14.08 0.58
N PHE A 42 8.07 -15.11 -0.22
CA PHE A 42 8.48 -14.93 -1.61
C PHE A 42 7.34 -14.45 -2.51
N LEU A 43 6.09 -14.86 -2.25
CA LEU A 43 4.93 -14.31 -2.97
C LEU A 43 4.79 -12.80 -2.73
N ASP A 44 4.93 -12.36 -1.47
CA ASP A 44 4.92 -10.94 -1.14
C ASP A 44 6.15 -10.23 -1.74
N ALA A 45 7.35 -10.79 -1.59
CA ALA A 45 8.61 -10.19 -2.05
C ALA A 45 8.62 -9.94 -3.55
N PHE A 46 8.22 -10.91 -4.38
CA PHE A 46 8.29 -10.76 -5.83
C PHE A 46 7.22 -9.82 -6.40
N ASN A 47 6.01 -9.77 -5.80
CA ASN A 47 5.00 -8.79 -6.21
C ASN A 47 5.38 -7.38 -5.75
N SER A 48 5.81 -7.23 -4.49
CA SER A 48 6.20 -5.94 -3.93
C SER A 48 7.44 -5.34 -4.60
N TRP A 49 8.42 -6.18 -4.98
CA TRP A 49 9.58 -5.74 -5.76
C TRP A 49 9.20 -5.11 -7.10
N GLN A 50 8.33 -5.78 -7.86
CA GLN A 50 7.88 -5.27 -9.15
C GLN A 50 7.13 -3.94 -8.99
N LEU A 51 6.29 -3.82 -7.95
CA LEU A 51 5.60 -2.57 -7.63
C LEU A 51 6.60 -1.43 -7.44
N VAL A 52 7.59 -1.57 -6.56
CA VAL A 52 8.53 -0.48 -6.26
C VAL A 52 9.48 -0.18 -7.43
N LYS A 53 9.85 -1.20 -8.22
CA LYS A 53 10.63 -1.01 -9.45
C LYS A 53 9.86 -0.15 -10.45
N GLU A 54 8.60 -0.47 -10.71
CA GLU A 54 7.77 0.31 -11.65
C GLU A 54 7.46 1.72 -11.13
N LEU A 55 7.24 1.90 -9.82
CA LEU A 55 7.10 3.24 -9.23
C LEU A 55 8.37 4.09 -9.46
N LYS A 56 9.55 3.51 -9.24
CA LYS A 56 10.82 4.19 -9.45
C LYS A 56 11.01 4.56 -10.93
N GLU A 57 10.71 3.64 -11.84
CA GLU A 57 10.81 3.87 -13.28
C GLU A 57 9.85 4.96 -13.76
N ALA A 58 8.61 4.95 -13.26
CA ALA A 58 7.57 5.89 -13.69
C ALA A 58 7.74 7.31 -13.11
N THR A 59 8.34 7.44 -11.92
CA THR A 59 8.41 8.73 -11.20
C THR A 59 9.82 9.27 -11.04
N GLY A 60 10.86 8.45 -11.20
CA GLY A 60 12.24 8.79 -10.89
C GLY A 60 12.56 8.89 -9.39
N LEU A 61 11.56 8.72 -8.51
CA LEU A 61 11.70 8.87 -7.06
C LEU A 61 11.94 7.53 -6.37
N PRO A 62 12.74 7.47 -5.28
CA PRO A 62 12.80 6.29 -4.43
C PRO A 62 11.41 5.88 -3.96
N ALA A 63 11.11 4.59 -3.98
CA ALA A 63 9.79 4.04 -3.72
C ALA A 63 9.88 2.88 -2.72
N ALA A 64 8.79 2.70 -1.98
CA ALA A 64 8.65 1.61 -1.03
C ALA A 64 7.23 1.06 -1.03
N ALA A 65 7.11 -0.22 -0.67
CA ALA A 65 5.82 -0.88 -0.48
C ALA A 65 5.83 -1.73 0.80
N SER A 66 4.66 -1.80 1.44
CA SER A 66 4.37 -2.67 2.58
C SER A 66 3.34 -3.68 2.12
N PHE A 67 3.72 -4.97 2.03
CA PHE A 67 2.85 -6.04 1.55
C PHE A 67 2.37 -6.95 2.67
N LYS A 68 1.13 -7.41 2.53
CA LYS A 68 0.55 -8.43 3.40
C LYS A 68 -0.41 -9.28 2.58
N HIS A 69 -0.26 -10.61 2.64
CA HIS A 69 -1.13 -11.55 1.94
C HIS A 69 -1.24 -11.26 0.42
N VAL A 70 -0.10 -11.02 -0.21
CA VAL A 70 0.05 -10.83 -1.67
C VAL A 70 -0.73 -9.63 -2.20
N SER A 71 -0.86 -8.58 -1.38
CA SER A 71 -1.37 -7.27 -1.77
C SER A 71 -0.67 -6.17 -0.97
N PRO A 72 -0.53 -4.96 -1.53
CA PRO A 72 0.01 -3.83 -0.80
C PRO A 72 -0.97 -3.41 0.30
N ALA A 73 -0.52 -3.35 1.55
CA ALA A 73 -1.15 -2.57 2.60
C ALA A 73 -0.97 -1.07 2.33
N GLY A 74 0.15 -0.70 1.70
CA GLY A 74 0.39 0.62 1.15
C GLY A 74 1.66 0.66 0.30
N ALA A 75 1.76 1.70 -0.53
CA ALA A 75 2.90 1.99 -1.38
C ALA A 75 3.08 3.50 -1.52
N ALA A 76 4.30 3.96 -1.74
CA ALA A 76 4.60 5.39 -1.81
C ALA A 76 5.93 5.68 -2.51
N VAL A 77 6.10 6.94 -2.89
CA VAL A 77 7.37 7.54 -3.33
C VAL A 77 7.95 8.46 -2.27
N GLY A 78 9.25 8.75 -2.39
CA GLY A 78 10.08 9.42 -1.40
C GLY A 78 9.93 10.94 -1.33
N LEU A 79 8.70 11.43 -1.12
CA LEU A 79 8.44 12.84 -0.85
C LEU A 79 8.61 13.16 0.64
N PRO A 80 9.15 14.34 1.00
CA PRO A 80 9.30 14.76 2.40
C PRO A 80 7.99 14.63 3.20
N LEU A 81 8.10 14.19 4.45
CA LEU A 81 6.97 14.13 5.38
C LEU A 81 6.68 15.52 5.95
N THR A 82 5.41 15.91 5.98
CA THR A 82 4.95 17.06 6.77
C THR A 82 5.01 16.74 8.26
N ASP A 83 4.95 17.76 9.13
CA ASP A 83 4.96 17.56 10.59
C ASP A 83 3.81 16.66 11.06
N VAL A 84 2.63 16.79 10.43
CA VAL A 84 1.48 15.95 10.73
C VAL A 84 1.76 14.49 10.34
N LEU A 85 2.33 14.25 9.16
CA LEU A 85 2.69 12.90 8.73
C LEU A 85 3.78 12.28 9.62
N ARG A 86 4.78 13.07 10.05
CA ARG A 86 5.79 12.61 11.00
C ARG A 86 5.18 12.13 12.32
N LYS A 87 4.16 12.84 12.81
CA LYS A 87 3.43 12.47 14.03
C LYS A 87 2.64 11.17 13.85
N ILE A 88 1.81 11.07 12.81
CA ILE A 88 0.97 9.87 12.61
C ILE A 88 1.75 8.63 12.18
N TYR A 89 2.99 8.80 11.69
CA TYR A 89 3.89 7.70 11.32
C TYR A 89 4.98 7.43 12.35
N PHE A 90 5.01 8.19 13.45
CA PHE A 90 5.93 8.02 14.57
C PHE A 90 7.41 8.02 14.17
N THR A 91 7.77 8.87 13.20
CA THR A 91 9.12 8.97 12.66
C THR A 91 10.04 9.89 13.44
N GLY A 92 9.50 10.66 14.38
CA GLY A 92 10.23 11.69 15.13
C GLY A 92 10.58 12.92 14.29
N ASP A 93 11.35 13.83 14.89
CA ASP A 93 11.60 15.17 14.35
C ASP A 93 12.83 15.24 13.43
N GLN A 94 13.67 14.19 13.44
CA GLN A 94 14.87 14.18 12.62
C GLN A 94 14.52 14.06 11.13
N PRO A 95 15.25 14.77 10.23
CA PRO A 95 15.13 14.54 8.79
C PRO A 95 15.35 13.07 8.46
N LEU A 96 14.62 12.59 7.45
CA LEU A 96 14.73 11.23 6.95
C LEU A 96 15.18 11.28 5.49
N SER A 97 15.93 10.28 5.05
CA SER A 97 16.17 10.06 3.63
C SER A 97 14.87 9.93 2.82
N ALA A 98 14.96 10.11 1.50
CA ALA A 98 13.81 9.95 0.60
C ALA A 98 13.23 8.53 0.66
N LEU A 99 14.06 7.50 0.73
CA LEU A 99 13.62 6.11 0.83
C LEU A 99 12.94 5.83 2.18
N ALA A 100 13.48 6.37 3.27
CA ALA A 100 12.87 6.27 4.59
C ALA A 100 11.51 6.98 4.64
N CYS A 101 11.36 8.14 3.97
CA CYS A 101 10.07 8.79 3.78
C CYS A 101 9.10 7.89 3.01
N ALA A 102 9.53 7.30 1.89
CA ALA A 102 8.69 6.37 1.12
C ALA A 102 8.19 5.20 1.97
N TYR A 103 9.06 4.58 2.77
CA TYR A 103 8.67 3.47 3.63
C TYR A 103 7.72 3.91 4.76
N ALA A 104 7.99 5.05 5.42
CA ALA A 104 7.11 5.58 6.45
C ALA A 104 5.68 5.81 5.92
N ARG A 105 5.58 6.33 4.68
CA ARG A 105 4.32 6.52 3.96
C ARG A 105 3.63 5.21 3.62
N ALA A 106 4.36 4.27 3.02
CA ALA A 106 3.84 2.97 2.60
C ALA A 106 3.27 2.16 3.78
N ARG A 107 4.01 2.06 4.89
CA ARG A 107 3.52 1.43 6.13
C ARG A 107 2.40 2.24 6.81
N GLY A 108 2.47 3.55 6.65
CA GLY A 108 1.59 4.52 7.29
C GLY A 108 0.16 4.53 6.75
N ALA A 109 -0.06 4.04 5.52
CA ALA A 109 -1.37 3.94 4.88
C ALA A 109 -2.38 3.19 5.76
N ASP A 110 -2.00 2.00 6.23
CA ASP A 110 -2.80 1.15 7.11
C ASP A 110 -1.87 0.35 8.03
N ARG A 111 -1.61 0.89 9.23
CA ARG A 111 -0.59 0.34 10.15
C ARG A 111 -0.99 -1.02 10.71
N MET A 112 -2.29 -1.29 10.83
CA MET A 112 -2.80 -2.58 11.27
C MET A 112 -2.56 -3.66 10.21
N SER A 113 -2.86 -3.35 8.94
CA SER A 113 -2.59 -4.26 7.83
C SER A 113 -1.09 -4.49 7.63
N SER A 114 -0.25 -3.49 7.91
CA SER A 114 1.22 -3.59 7.86
C SER A 114 1.85 -4.34 9.04
N TYR A 115 1.06 -4.85 10.01
CA TYR A 115 1.61 -5.65 11.10
C TYR A 115 2.18 -6.98 10.58
N GLY A 116 3.50 -7.12 10.64
CA GLY A 116 4.20 -8.26 10.05
C GLY A 116 4.18 -8.22 8.51
N ASP A 117 4.34 -7.04 7.93
CA ASP A 117 4.46 -6.87 6.48
C ASP A 117 5.74 -7.46 5.90
N PHE A 118 5.74 -7.68 4.59
CA PHE A 118 6.94 -7.86 3.80
C PHE A 118 7.22 -6.56 3.02
N ILE A 119 8.42 -6.02 3.17
CA ILE A 119 8.77 -4.67 2.70
C ILE A 119 9.52 -4.80 1.37
N ALA A 120 9.22 -3.94 0.40
CA ALA A 120 10.07 -3.75 -0.77
C ALA A 120 10.59 -2.31 -0.86
N LEU A 121 11.82 -2.16 -1.31
CA LEU A 121 12.52 -0.89 -1.48
C LEU A 121 13.12 -0.83 -2.89
N SER A 122 12.88 0.24 -3.64
CA SER A 122 13.42 0.39 -5.01
C SER A 122 14.92 0.71 -5.06
N ASP A 123 15.47 1.21 -3.96
CA ASP A 123 16.84 1.70 -3.85
C ASP A 123 17.57 0.96 -2.71
N THR A 124 18.89 1.12 -2.65
CA THR A 124 19.72 0.58 -1.56
C THR A 124 19.20 1.05 -0.21
N CYS A 125 18.90 0.11 0.68
CA CYS A 125 18.42 0.41 2.02
C CYS A 125 19.51 1.12 2.84
N ASP A 126 19.18 2.31 3.33
CA ASP A 126 20.04 3.14 4.19
C ASP A 126 19.72 2.96 5.69
N ALA A 127 20.56 3.57 6.54
CA ALA A 127 20.43 3.45 7.98
C ALA A 127 19.11 4.06 8.50
N ASP A 128 18.63 5.15 7.91
CA ASP A 128 17.35 5.79 8.28
C ASP A 128 16.19 4.81 8.07
N THR A 129 16.13 4.20 6.89
CA THR A 129 15.10 3.22 6.52
C THR A 129 15.20 2.00 7.43
N ALA A 130 16.41 1.45 7.62
CA ALA A 130 16.64 0.32 8.51
C ALA A 130 16.21 0.59 9.95
N ASN A 131 16.46 1.80 10.48
CA ASN A 131 16.05 2.21 11.82
C ASN A 131 14.52 2.31 11.97
N LEU A 132 13.81 2.76 10.92
CA LEU A 132 12.34 2.73 10.92
C LEU A 132 11.83 1.29 10.93
N ILE A 133 12.36 0.43 10.05
CA ILE A 133 11.99 -1.00 9.98
C ILE A 133 12.26 -1.70 11.32
N HIS A 134 13.39 -1.42 11.96
CA HIS A 134 13.82 -2.08 13.18
C HIS A 134 12.80 -1.93 14.32
N LYS A 135 12.17 -0.74 14.45
CA LYS A 135 11.20 -0.40 15.50
C LYS A 135 9.83 -1.04 15.33
N GLU A 136 9.53 -1.57 14.15
CA GLU A 136 8.19 -2.01 13.73
C GLU A 136 8.04 -3.53 13.78
N VAL A 137 6.83 -4.08 13.66
CA VAL A 137 6.67 -5.54 13.43
C VAL A 137 6.59 -5.78 11.93
N SER A 138 7.58 -6.51 11.39
CA SER A 138 7.74 -6.84 9.97
C SER A 138 8.31 -8.26 9.83
N ASP A 139 7.95 -8.97 8.76
CA ASP A 139 8.38 -10.34 8.43
C ASP A 139 9.64 -10.40 7.55
N GLY A 140 9.91 -9.37 6.75
CA GLY A 140 11.13 -9.31 5.92
C GLY A 140 11.21 -8.08 5.03
N VAL A 141 12.33 -7.93 4.35
CA VAL A 141 12.57 -6.87 3.37
C VAL A 141 13.30 -7.40 2.13
N ILE A 142 12.91 -6.89 0.95
CA ILE A 142 13.60 -7.06 -0.33
C ILE A 142 14.04 -5.71 -0.88
N ALA A 143 15.29 -5.62 -1.35
CA ALA A 143 15.88 -4.40 -1.90
C ALA A 143 17.02 -4.76 -2.87
N PRO A 144 17.43 -3.87 -3.79
CA PRO A 144 18.57 -4.14 -4.68
C PRO A 144 19.92 -4.15 -3.95
N GLY A 145 19.97 -3.56 -2.76
CA GLY A 145 21.16 -3.49 -1.92
C GLY A 145 20.86 -2.98 -0.51
N TYR A 146 21.86 -3.06 0.36
CA TYR A 146 21.85 -2.56 1.73
C TYR A 146 23.21 -1.93 2.01
N THR A 147 23.26 -0.79 2.71
CA THR A 147 24.52 -0.34 3.30
C THR A 147 24.95 -1.27 4.43
N ASP A 148 26.24 -1.28 4.78
CA ASP A 148 26.75 -2.13 5.86
C ASP A 148 26.03 -1.84 7.18
N GLU A 149 25.86 -0.56 7.52
CA GLU A 149 25.13 -0.12 8.72
C GLU A 149 23.66 -0.55 8.69
N ALA A 150 22.97 -0.39 7.56
CA ALA A 150 21.58 -0.83 7.42
C ALA A 150 21.46 -2.35 7.61
N LEU A 151 22.39 -3.11 7.03
CA LEU A 151 22.40 -4.56 7.14
C LEU A 151 22.65 -5.02 8.59
N GLU A 152 23.56 -4.38 9.32
CA GLU A 152 23.80 -4.65 10.74
C GLU A 152 22.55 -4.38 11.60
N ILE A 153 21.90 -3.22 11.41
CA ILE A 153 20.65 -2.87 12.10
C ILE A 153 19.58 -3.93 11.85
N LEU A 154 19.35 -4.28 10.58
CA LEU A 154 18.29 -5.23 10.20
C LEU A 154 18.59 -6.66 10.68
N LYS A 155 19.85 -7.10 10.68
CA LYS A 155 20.24 -8.42 11.20
C LYS A 155 19.97 -8.56 12.70
N SER A 156 20.04 -7.47 13.48
CA SER A 156 19.73 -7.52 14.92
C SER A 156 18.24 -7.77 15.21
N LYS A 157 17.36 -7.50 14.24
CA LYS A 157 15.91 -7.65 14.38
C LYS A 157 15.48 -9.12 14.54
N ARG A 158 14.39 -9.34 15.28
CA ARG A 158 13.83 -10.68 15.55
C ARG A 158 14.89 -11.67 16.06
N LYS A 159 15.75 -11.21 16.98
CA LYS A 159 16.82 -12.03 17.58
C LYS A 159 17.72 -12.70 16.53
N GLY A 160 18.10 -11.98 15.47
CA GLY A 160 18.98 -12.51 14.42
C GLY A 160 18.27 -13.18 13.25
N THR A 161 16.94 -13.36 13.30
CA THR A 161 16.22 -14.22 12.34
C THR A 161 15.39 -13.47 11.30
N TYR A 162 15.48 -12.14 11.26
CA TYR A 162 14.74 -11.33 10.30
C TYR A 162 15.15 -11.63 8.85
N ASN A 163 14.19 -11.73 7.94
CA ASN A 163 14.45 -12.07 6.55
C ASN A 163 14.94 -10.85 5.78
N ILE A 164 16.11 -10.97 5.15
CA ILE A 164 16.71 -9.91 4.34
C ILE A 164 17.07 -10.50 2.98
N ILE A 165 16.44 -10.00 1.92
CA ILE A 165 16.61 -10.47 0.55
C ILE A 165 17.24 -9.35 -0.27
N LYS A 166 18.31 -9.66 -0.98
CA LYS A 166 18.86 -8.82 -2.04
C LYS A 166 18.36 -9.33 -3.38
N ILE A 167 17.92 -8.45 -4.26
CA ILE A 167 17.48 -8.79 -5.62
C ILE A 167 18.37 -8.12 -6.66
N ASP A 168 18.62 -8.81 -7.77
CA ASP A 168 19.24 -8.23 -8.95
C ASP A 168 18.26 -7.23 -9.61
N PRO A 169 18.57 -5.92 -9.63
CA PRO A 169 17.67 -4.93 -10.20
C PRO A 169 17.53 -5.07 -11.73
N ASP A 170 18.53 -5.63 -12.40
CA ASP A 170 18.58 -5.77 -13.86
C ASP A 170 17.87 -7.03 -14.35
N TYR A 171 17.46 -7.91 -13.44
CA TYR A 171 16.69 -9.09 -13.80
C TYR A 171 15.35 -8.72 -14.45
N VAL A 172 15.05 -9.41 -15.55
CA VAL A 172 13.79 -9.34 -16.28
C VAL A 172 13.21 -10.75 -16.41
N PRO A 173 11.97 -11.00 -15.95
CA PRO A 173 11.35 -12.32 -16.07
C PRO A 173 11.01 -12.67 -17.51
N ALA A 174 10.80 -13.97 -17.77
CA ALA A 174 10.29 -14.43 -19.06
C ALA A 174 8.90 -13.84 -19.35
N LYS A 175 8.61 -13.63 -20.65
CA LYS A 175 7.34 -13.03 -21.09
C LYS A 175 6.13 -13.92 -20.89
N ILE A 176 6.31 -15.24 -20.87
CA ILE A 176 5.25 -16.22 -20.68
C ILE A 176 5.35 -16.74 -19.24
N GLU A 177 4.21 -16.80 -18.57
CA GLU A 177 4.08 -17.38 -17.24
C GLU A 177 3.10 -18.56 -17.24
N HIS A 178 3.34 -19.47 -16.30
CA HIS A 178 2.51 -20.65 -16.08
C HIS A 178 2.01 -20.69 -14.64
N LYS A 179 0.76 -21.12 -14.46
CA LYS A 179 0.24 -21.49 -13.14
C LYS A 179 -0.57 -22.76 -13.21
N GLN A 180 -0.56 -23.56 -12.16
CA GLN A 180 -1.40 -24.75 -12.06
C GLN A 180 -2.62 -24.47 -11.18
N VAL A 181 -3.79 -24.80 -11.69
CA VAL A 181 -5.06 -24.77 -10.94
C VAL A 181 -5.72 -26.13 -11.11
N TYR A 182 -5.97 -26.82 -9.99
CA TYR A 182 -6.59 -28.15 -10.00
C TYR A 182 -5.84 -29.17 -10.89
N GLY A 183 -4.51 -29.08 -10.95
CA GLY A 183 -3.67 -29.95 -11.78
C GLY A 183 -3.64 -29.59 -13.27
N VAL A 184 -4.39 -28.57 -13.72
CA VAL A 184 -4.37 -28.06 -15.09
C VAL A 184 -3.41 -26.88 -15.19
N THR A 185 -2.53 -26.89 -16.19
CA THR A 185 -1.60 -25.79 -16.45
C THR A 185 -2.28 -24.71 -17.28
N PHE A 186 -2.29 -23.49 -16.77
CA PHE A 186 -2.66 -22.26 -17.45
C PHE A 186 -1.39 -21.60 -17.97
N GLU A 187 -1.44 -21.03 -19.17
CA GLU A 187 -0.35 -20.30 -19.82
C GLU A 187 -0.88 -18.95 -20.31
N GLN A 188 -0.12 -17.88 -20.06
CA GLN A 188 -0.45 -16.54 -20.53
C GLN A 188 0.83 -15.69 -20.69
N GLY A 189 0.71 -14.56 -21.39
CA GLY A 189 1.71 -13.49 -21.28
C GLY A 189 1.62 -12.83 -19.91
N ARG A 190 2.76 -12.48 -19.30
CA ARG A 190 2.78 -11.69 -18.07
C ARG A 190 2.24 -10.28 -18.34
N ASN A 191 1.87 -9.57 -17.28
CA ASN A 191 1.44 -8.18 -17.40
C ASN A 191 2.66 -7.22 -17.46
N ASP A 192 3.27 -7.07 -18.64
CA ASP A 192 4.37 -6.12 -18.92
C ASP A 192 3.89 -4.68 -19.20
N LEU A 193 2.64 -4.35 -18.88
CA LEU A 193 2.13 -3.01 -19.15
C LEU A 193 2.98 -1.96 -18.43
N LYS A 194 3.57 -1.03 -19.17
CA LYS A 194 4.20 0.16 -18.61
C LYS A 194 3.14 1.15 -18.19
N ILE A 195 3.12 1.52 -16.91
CA ILE A 195 2.23 2.54 -16.36
C ILE A 195 3.03 3.80 -16.09
N ASP A 196 2.67 4.89 -16.75
CA ASP A 196 3.23 6.22 -16.57
C ASP A 196 2.16 7.29 -16.84
N SER A 197 2.56 8.56 -16.81
CA SER A 197 1.64 9.69 -16.98
C SER A 197 1.06 9.80 -18.40
N GLU A 198 1.63 9.12 -19.41
CA GLU A 198 1.10 9.13 -20.78
C GLU A 198 -0.27 8.44 -20.84
N MET A 199 -0.52 7.44 -19.98
CA MET A 199 -1.81 6.77 -19.86
C MET A 199 -2.95 7.68 -19.37
N LEU A 200 -2.63 8.88 -18.88
CA LEU A 200 -3.60 9.85 -18.35
C LEU A 200 -4.04 10.88 -19.39
N GLY A 201 -3.64 10.72 -20.67
CA GLY A 201 -3.92 11.70 -21.72
C GLY A 201 -5.36 11.76 -22.22
N ASN A 202 -6.14 10.69 -22.04
CA ASN A 202 -7.53 10.63 -22.52
C ASN A 202 -8.51 11.11 -21.45
N MET A 203 -8.61 12.43 -21.30
CA MET A 203 -9.51 13.10 -20.36
C MET A 203 -10.94 13.19 -20.91
N VAL A 204 -11.91 12.58 -20.22
CA VAL A 204 -13.29 12.42 -20.72
C VAL A 204 -14.32 13.36 -20.06
N THR A 205 -13.93 14.10 -19.03
CA THR A 205 -14.77 15.03 -18.27
C THR A 205 -14.64 16.48 -18.74
N GLU A 206 -15.56 17.36 -18.36
CA GLU A 206 -15.46 18.81 -18.65
C GLU A 206 -14.24 19.43 -17.97
N ASN A 207 -13.92 19.01 -16.74
CA ASN A 207 -12.68 19.39 -16.08
C ASN A 207 -11.50 18.62 -16.69
N GLN A 208 -10.63 19.35 -17.36
CA GLN A 208 -9.42 18.87 -18.03
C GLN A 208 -8.14 19.17 -17.21
N ASN A 209 -8.28 19.80 -16.05
CA ASN A 209 -7.14 20.13 -15.20
C ASN A 209 -6.64 18.90 -14.45
N LEU A 210 -5.41 18.49 -14.74
CA LEU A 210 -4.73 17.41 -14.05
C LEU A 210 -3.34 17.88 -13.59
N PRO A 211 -3.23 18.41 -12.35
CA PRO A 211 -1.96 18.88 -11.79
C PRO A 211 -0.91 17.76 -11.69
N GLU A 212 0.37 18.14 -11.66
CA GLU A 212 1.46 17.16 -11.64
C GLU A 212 1.44 16.26 -10.40
N GLU A 213 1.04 16.80 -9.24
CA GLU A 213 0.84 16.01 -8.01
C GLU A 213 -0.25 14.93 -8.19
N ALA A 214 -1.34 15.27 -8.87
CA ALA A 214 -2.43 14.34 -9.15
C ALA A 214 -2.00 13.26 -10.15
N LYS A 215 -1.16 13.59 -11.14
CA LYS A 215 -0.58 12.59 -12.05
C LYS A 215 0.28 11.60 -11.30
N ILE A 216 1.16 12.06 -10.40
CA ILE A 216 1.99 11.20 -9.56
C ILE A 216 1.10 10.27 -8.72
N ASP A 217 0.07 10.82 -8.06
CA ASP A 217 -0.85 10.04 -7.23
C ASP A 217 -1.67 9.03 -8.05
N LEU A 218 -2.13 9.39 -9.25
CA LEU A 218 -2.81 8.46 -10.16
C LEU A 218 -1.88 7.34 -10.64
N VAL A 219 -0.64 7.66 -11.02
CA VAL A 219 0.37 6.64 -11.39
C VAL A 219 0.65 5.69 -10.22
N ILE A 220 0.80 6.22 -9.00
CA ILE A 220 0.95 5.40 -7.79
C ILE A 220 -0.27 4.49 -7.61
N SER A 221 -1.48 5.01 -7.78
CA SER A 221 -2.70 4.22 -7.64
C SER A 221 -2.76 3.09 -8.68
N LEU A 222 -2.46 3.36 -9.95
CA LEU A 222 -2.54 2.38 -11.03
C LEU A 222 -1.47 1.29 -10.89
N ILE A 223 -0.23 1.65 -10.56
CA ILE A 223 0.84 0.68 -10.30
C ILE A 223 0.52 -0.16 -9.06
N THR A 224 -0.04 0.44 -8.00
CA THR A 224 -0.50 -0.31 -6.82
C THR A 224 -1.55 -1.34 -7.20
N LEU A 225 -2.54 -0.95 -8.02
CA LEU A 225 -3.64 -1.82 -8.45
C LEU A 225 -3.18 -2.99 -9.32
N LYS A 226 -2.19 -2.77 -10.19
CA LYS A 226 -1.57 -3.83 -11.00
C LYS A 226 -1.03 -5.00 -10.17
N TYR A 227 -0.66 -4.75 -8.92
CA TYR A 227 -0.12 -5.74 -7.97
C TYR A 227 -1.04 -6.00 -6.77
N THR A 228 -2.32 -5.65 -6.86
CA THR A 228 -3.31 -5.89 -5.82
C THR A 228 -4.29 -6.97 -6.27
N GLN A 229 -4.56 -7.97 -5.43
CA GLN A 229 -5.53 -9.03 -5.74
C GLN A 229 -6.88 -8.43 -6.14
N SER A 230 -7.43 -8.85 -7.27
CA SER A 230 -8.63 -8.25 -7.86
C SER A 230 -9.95 -8.74 -7.23
N ASN A 231 -11.02 -7.95 -7.28
CA ASN A 231 -11.06 -6.57 -7.79
C ASN A 231 -10.50 -5.57 -6.78
N SER A 232 -9.85 -4.53 -7.29
CA SER A 232 -9.16 -3.53 -6.48
C SER A 232 -9.46 -2.07 -6.86
N VAL A 233 -9.46 -1.19 -5.84
CA VAL A 233 -9.65 0.27 -5.94
C VAL A 233 -8.64 0.92 -5.01
N CYS A 234 -7.98 2.00 -5.45
CA CYS A 234 -6.90 2.65 -4.71
C CYS A 234 -7.10 4.15 -4.67
N TYR A 235 -7.08 4.72 -3.46
CA TYR A 235 -7.04 6.15 -3.18
C TYR A 235 -5.60 6.53 -2.85
N ALA A 236 -5.10 7.57 -3.51
CA ALA A 236 -3.76 8.09 -3.33
C ALA A 236 -3.78 9.60 -3.12
N LYS A 237 -2.87 10.08 -2.28
CA LYS A 237 -2.69 11.51 -2.01
C LYS A 237 -1.27 11.82 -1.55
N GLY A 238 -0.63 12.81 -2.14
CA GLY A 238 0.63 13.36 -1.65
C GLY A 238 1.79 12.35 -1.75
N GLY A 239 1.86 11.60 -2.85
CA GLY A 239 2.90 10.65 -3.16
C GLY A 239 2.74 9.28 -2.49
N GLN A 240 1.54 8.89 -2.08
CA GLN A 240 1.30 7.63 -1.39
C GLN A 240 -0.13 7.11 -1.55
N VAL A 241 -0.29 5.80 -1.37
CA VAL A 241 -1.58 5.17 -1.08
C VAL A 241 -2.09 5.65 0.28
N ILE A 242 -3.36 6.01 0.35
CA ILE A 242 -4.07 6.33 1.61
C ILE A 242 -5.22 5.38 1.89
N GLY A 243 -5.66 4.60 0.90
CA GLY A 243 -6.64 3.54 1.07
C GLY A 243 -6.70 2.62 -0.13
N VAL A 244 -6.61 1.31 0.09
CA VAL A 244 -6.65 0.31 -0.99
C VAL A 244 -7.58 -0.84 -0.61
N GLY A 245 -8.45 -1.21 -1.55
CA GLY A 245 -9.31 -2.38 -1.46
C GLY A 245 -8.77 -3.50 -2.34
N ALA A 246 -8.82 -4.72 -1.83
CA ALA A 246 -8.28 -5.91 -2.49
C ALA A 246 -9.25 -7.09 -2.36
N GLY A 247 -9.26 -7.97 -3.35
CA GLY A 247 -9.98 -9.25 -3.33
C GLY A 247 -11.51 -9.13 -3.29
N GLN A 248 -12.06 -7.96 -3.64
CA GLN A 248 -13.50 -7.71 -3.54
C GLN A 248 -14.22 -8.17 -4.82
N GLN A 249 -15.50 -8.53 -4.70
CA GLN A 249 -16.29 -9.02 -5.85
C GLN A 249 -17.18 -7.94 -6.48
N SER A 250 -17.60 -6.94 -5.68
CA SER A 250 -18.45 -5.83 -6.11
C SER A 250 -17.64 -4.55 -6.20
N ARG A 251 -17.71 -3.85 -7.34
CA ARG A 251 -16.96 -2.60 -7.57
C ARG A 251 -17.27 -1.54 -6.52
N ILE A 252 -18.56 -1.28 -6.26
CA ILE A 252 -18.98 -0.29 -5.26
C ILE A 252 -18.59 -0.69 -3.84
N HIS A 253 -18.59 -1.99 -3.51
CA HIS A 253 -18.10 -2.45 -2.20
C HIS A 253 -16.60 -2.22 -2.07
N CYS A 254 -15.83 -2.47 -3.13
CA CYS A 254 -14.40 -2.17 -3.15
C CYS A 254 -14.14 -0.67 -3.00
N THR A 255 -14.88 0.18 -3.73
CA THR A 255 -14.80 1.64 -3.62
C THR A 255 -15.12 2.14 -2.21
N ARG A 256 -16.15 1.57 -1.56
CA ARG A 256 -16.51 1.90 -0.18
C ARG A 256 -15.44 1.45 0.81
N LEU A 257 -14.91 0.24 0.67
CA LEU A 257 -13.88 -0.31 1.55
C LEU A 257 -12.59 0.51 1.46
N ALA A 258 -12.10 0.76 0.24
CA ALA A 258 -10.91 1.57 0.02
C ALA A 258 -11.09 3.02 0.48
N GLY A 259 -12.27 3.61 0.22
CA GLY A 259 -12.62 4.94 0.71
C GLY A 259 -12.67 5.03 2.23
N ASN A 260 -13.21 4.00 2.91
CA ASN A 260 -13.24 3.97 4.37
C ASN A 260 -11.81 3.93 4.96
N LYS A 261 -10.88 3.23 4.32
CA LYS A 261 -9.46 3.26 4.71
C LYS A 261 -8.85 4.65 4.55
N ALA A 262 -9.14 5.33 3.43
CA ALA A 262 -8.71 6.71 3.21
C ALA A 262 -9.28 7.67 4.27
N ASP A 263 -10.55 7.50 4.64
CA ASP A 263 -11.20 8.28 5.69
C ASP A 263 -10.53 8.07 7.05
N VAL A 264 -10.22 6.81 7.42
CA VAL A 264 -9.48 6.50 8.65
C VAL A 264 -8.08 7.12 8.63
N TRP A 265 -7.35 7.00 7.53
CA TRP A 265 -6.04 7.64 7.37
C TRP A 265 -6.10 9.16 7.60
N TYR A 266 -7.15 9.82 7.13
CA TYR A 266 -7.33 11.27 7.32
C TYR A 266 -7.79 11.62 8.74
N LEU A 267 -8.69 10.82 9.33
CA LEU A 267 -9.14 10.99 10.72
C LEU A 267 -8.00 10.83 11.73
N ARG A 268 -6.98 10.01 11.43
CA ARG A 268 -5.76 9.91 12.26
C ARG A 268 -5.01 11.24 12.41
N GLN A 269 -5.27 12.20 11.53
CA GLN A 269 -4.69 13.54 11.55
C GLN A 269 -5.55 14.55 12.31
N HIS A 270 -6.75 14.16 12.76
CA HIS A 270 -7.63 15.02 13.54
C HIS A 270 -6.98 15.40 14.88
N LYS A 271 -7.18 16.64 15.32
CA LYS A 271 -6.57 17.18 16.55
C LYS A 271 -6.78 16.28 17.77
N LYS A 272 -8.03 15.84 18.02
CA LYS A 272 -8.35 14.91 19.13
C LYS A 272 -7.58 13.59 19.06
N VAL A 273 -7.28 13.09 17.85
CA VAL A 273 -6.52 11.85 17.67
C VAL A 273 -5.03 12.08 17.92
N LEU A 274 -4.47 13.17 17.38
CA LEU A 274 -3.07 13.55 17.59
C LEU A 274 -2.74 13.81 19.06
N GLU A 275 -3.71 14.33 19.81
CA GLU A 275 -3.60 14.72 21.21
C GLU A 275 -4.10 13.64 22.19
N LEU A 276 -4.39 12.42 21.73
CA LEU A 276 -4.84 11.33 22.60
C LEU A 276 -3.85 11.12 23.77
N PRO A 277 -4.33 11.11 25.03
CA PRO A 277 -3.48 11.14 26.21
C PRO A 277 -2.99 9.73 26.57
N PHE A 278 -2.19 9.12 25.70
CA PHE A 278 -1.65 7.77 25.89
C PHE A 278 -0.75 7.66 27.11
N LYS A 279 -0.81 6.51 27.79
CA LYS A 279 0.22 6.15 28.79
C LYS A 279 1.59 6.02 28.15
N GLU A 280 2.62 6.50 28.86
CA GLU A 280 4.00 6.56 28.37
C GLU A 280 4.56 5.20 27.88
N LYS A 281 4.15 4.10 28.49
CA LYS A 281 4.68 2.74 28.22
C LYS A 281 3.82 1.89 27.28
N ILE A 282 2.85 2.48 26.58
CA ILE A 282 2.04 1.72 25.62
C ILE A 282 2.91 1.21 24.46
N ARG A 283 2.72 -0.05 24.05
CA ARG A 283 3.44 -0.60 22.90
C ARG A 283 2.89 0.02 21.62
N ARG A 284 3.73 0.15 20.59
CA ARG A 284 3.32 0.77 19.30
C ARG A 284 2.12 0.08 18.66
N ALA A 285 2.12 -1.25 18.62
CA ALA A 285 1.01 -2.02 18.05
C ALA A 285 -0.30 -1.82 18.83
N ASP A 286 -0.23 -1.80 20.17
CA ASP A 286 -1.39 -1.53 21.02
C ASP A 286 -1.91 -0.11 20.76
N ARG A 287 -1.01 0.87 20.65
CA ARG A 287 -1.34 2.25 20.32
C ARG A 287 -2.03 2.38 18.96
N ASP A 288 -1.50 1.72 17.92
CA ASP A 288 -2.09 1.72 16.58
C ASP A 288 -3.52 1.15 16.62
N ASN A 289 -3.72 -0.01 17.24
CA ASN A 289 -5.03 -0.62 17.40
C ASN A 289 -5.99 0.28 18.20
N THR A 290 -5.53 0.89 19.30
CA THR A 290 -6.35 1.79 20.10
C THR A 290 -6.80 3.03 19.30
N ILE A 291 -5.93 3.60 18.47
CA ILE A 291 -6.29 4.73 17.59
C ILE A 291 -7.38 4.32 16.60
N ASP A 292 -7.21 3.17 15.94
CA ASP A 292 -8.15 2.70 14.93
C ASP A 292 -9.53 2.41 15.56
N VAL A 293 -9.57 1.78 16.74
CA VAL A 293 -10.82 1.55 17.48
C VAL A 293 -11.44 2.86 17.96
N TYR A 294 -10.65 3.81 18.49
CA TYR A 294 -11.15 5.14 18.90
C TYR A 294 -11.81 5.90 17.74
N ILE A 295 -11.29 5.77 16.52
CA ILE A 295 -11.84 6.41 15.31
C ILE A 295 -13.07 5.67 14.78
N SER A 296 -13.23 4.38 15.09
CA SER A 296 -14.34 3.56 14.62
C SER A 296 -15.69 3.89 15.29
N ASP A 297 -16.74 3.17 14.90
CA ASP A 297 -18.03 3.23 15.60
C ASP A 297 -18.02 2.42 16.91
N ASP A 298 -17.01 1.58 17.11
CA ASP A 298 -16.79 0.74 18.29
C ASP A 298 -15.86 1.41 19.32
N TYR A 299 -15.79 2.75 19.34
CA TYR A 299 -14.88 3.49 20.23
C TYR A 299 -15.06 3.16 21.72
N MET A 300 -16.23 2.65 22.12
CA MET A 300 -16.48 2.21 23.49
C MET A 300 -15.63 1.00 23.90
N ASP A 301 -15.11 0.22 22.95
CA ASP A 301 -14.18 -0.89 23.22
C ASP A 301 -12.84 -0.41 23.80
N VAL A 302 -12.52 0.89 23.65
CA VAL A 302 -11.36 1.52 24.29
C VAL A 302 -11.73 2.64 25.26
N LEU A 303 -13.00 3.08 25.28
CA LEU A 303 -13.47 4.19 26.13
C LEU A 303 -14.43 3.78 27.26
N ALA A 304 -14.84 2.51 27.36
CA ALA A 304 -15.64 2.04 28.49
C ALA A 304 -14.90 2.20 29.82
N ASP A 305 -15.67 2.41 30.90
CA ASP A 305 -15.13 2.52 32.26
C ASP A 305 -14.46 1.20 32.68
N GLY A 306 -13.24 1.28 33.22
CA GLY A 306 -12.39 0.13 33.50
C GLY A 306 -11.55 -0.37 32.31
N VAL A 307 -11.78 0.17 31.09
CA VAL A 307 -11.03 -0.19 29.88
C VAL A 307 -10.11 0.95 29.44
N TRP A 308 -10.60 2.19 29.40
CA TRP A 308 -9.80 3.34 28.94
C TRP A 308 -8.54 3.55 29.79
N GLU A 309 -8.62 3.21 31.08
CA GLU A 309 -7.53 3.28 32.05
C GLU A 309 -6.37 2.35 31.67
N GLN A 310 -6.54 1.42 30.74
CA GLN A 310 -5.45 0.57 30.25
C GLN A 310 -4.55 1.32 29.27
N PHE A 311 -5.12 2.26 28.51
CA PHE A 311 -4.46 2.90 27.37
C PHE A 311 -4.11 4.37 27.62
N PHE A 312 -4.94 5.09 28.37
CA PHE A 312 -4.85 6.54 28.51
C PHE A 312 -4.58 6.99 29.97
N THR A 313 -4.06 8.21 30.13
CA THR A 313 -3.86 8.87 31.43
C THR A 313 -5.13 9.57 31.93
N GLU A 314 -6.00 9.96 31.02
CA GLU A 314 -7.35 10.48 31.27
C GLU A 314 -8.30 9.99 30.17
N LYS A 315 -9.60 9.90 30.45
CA LYS A 315 -10.59 9.43 29.49
C LYS A 315 -10.76 10.46 28.38
N PRO A 316 -10.38 10.17 27.13
CA PRO A 316 -10.56 11.13 26.05
C PRO A 316 -12.05 11.18 25.64
N GLU A 317 -12.49 12.36 25.21
CA GLU A 317 -13.81 12.52 24.61
C GLU A 317 -13.87 11.78 23.27
N PRO A 318 -14.97 11.09 22.96
CA PRO A 318 -15.14 10.43 21.68
C PRO A 318 -15.18 11.45 20.54
N LEU A 319 -14.75 11.02 19.37
CA LEU A 319 -14.91 11.79 18.14
C LEU A 319 -16.32 11.56 17.60
N THR A 320 -17.19 12.57 17.64
CA THR A 320 -18.60 12.38 17.25
C THR A 320 -18.75 12.20 15.74
N ARG A 321 -19.89 11.68 15.29
CA ARG A 321 -20.17 11.50 13.86
C ARG A 321 -20.12 12.84 13.10
N GLU A 322 -20.60 13.91 13.71
CA GLU A 322 -20.60 15.26 13.15
C GLU A 322 -19.17 15.81 13.04
N GLU A 323 -18.35 15.61 14.08
CA GLU A 323 -16.92 15.99 14.04
C GLU A 323 -16.15 15.20 12.98
N LYS A 324 -16.37 13.88 12.90
CA LYS A 324 -15.78 13.03 11.86
C LYS A 324 -16.14 13.55 10.47
N ARG A 325 -17.43 13.84 10.22
CA ARG A 325 -17.90 14.32 8.91
C ARG A 325 -17.34 15.70 8.58
N ALA A 326 -17.38 16.64 9.52
CA ALA A 326 -16.84 17.98 9.32
C ALA A 326 -15.34 17.96 9.00
N TRP A 327 -14.57 17.07 9.65
CA TRP A 327 -13.17 16.87 9.31
C TRP A 327 -13.00 16.25 7.93
N LEU A 328 -13.71 15.17 7.61
CA LEU A 328 -13.61 14.51 6.30
C LEU A 328 -14.01 15.43 5.13
N ASP A 329 -14.92 16.38 5.35
CA ASP A 329 -15.31 17.40 4.37
C ASP A 329 -14.17 18.38 4.03
N THR A 330 -13.09 18.43 4.82
CA THR A 330 -11.90 19.23 4.49
C THR A 330 -10.87 18.48 3.66
N MET A 331 -11.04 17.16 3.47
CA MET A 331 -10.15 16.39 2.58
C MET A 331 -10.44 16.76 1.12
N SER A 332 -9.39 17.11 0.39
CA SER A 332 -9.44 17.54 -1.02
C SER A 332 -8.23 17.01 -1.77
N GLY A 333 -8.21 17.15 -3.11
CA GLY A 333 -7.10 16.77 -3.96
C GLY A 333 -6.65 15.31 -3.82
N VAL A 334 -7.60 14.39 -3.69
CA VAL A 334 -7.34 12.94 -3.66
C VAL A 334 -7.48 12.38 -5.08
N SER A 335 -6.57 11.47 -5.42
CA SER A 335 -6.61 10.73 -6.68
C SER A 335 -7.13 9.32 -6.44
N LEU A 336 -7.90 8.79 -7.40
CA LEU A 336 -8.45 7.45 -7.33
C LEU A 336 -8.15 6.66 -8.61
N GLY A 337 -7.65 5.44 -8.45
CA GLY A 337 -7.53 4.44 -9.51
C GLY A 337 -8.53 3.29 -9.33
N SER A 338 -8.94 2.68 -10.44
CA SER A 338 -9.70 1.42 -10.45
C SER A 338 -9.12 0.42 -11.46
N ASP A 339 -8.95 -0.84 -11.05
CA ASP A 339 -8.39 -1.89 -11.93
C ASP A 339 -9.33 -2.29 -13.08
N ALA A 340 -10.63 -1.98 -12.98
CA ALA A 340 -11.62 -2.13 -14.04
C ALA A 340 -12.58 -0.93 -14.08
N PHE A 341 -13.45 -0.89 -15.10
CA PHE A 341 -14.40 0.21 -15.25
C PHE A 341 -15.38 0.34 -14.08
N PHE A 342 -15.90 1.56 -13.89
CA PHE A 342 -17.01 1.81 -12.97
C PHE A 342 -18.35 1.50 -13.65
N PRO A 343 -19.17 0.60 -13.09
CA PRO A 343 -20.46 0.28 -13.69
C PRO A 343 -21.48 1.42 -13.59
N PHE A 344 -21.42 2.22 -12.52
CA PHE A 344 -22.38 3.28 -12.22
C PHE A 344 -21.72 4.45 -11.47
N GLY A 345 -22.37 5.62 -11.51
CA GLY A 345 -21.93 6.85 -10.83
C GLY A 345 -21.91 6.77 -9.30
N ASP A 346 -22.49 5.74 -8.69
CA ASP A 346 -22.45 5.52 -7.23
C ASP A 346 -21.03 5.37 -6.66
N ASN A 347 -20.08 4.90 -7.49
CA ASN A 347 -18.67 4.87 -7.16
C ASN A 347 -18.09 6.29 -7.02
N ILE A 348 -18.49 7.18 -7.92
CA ILE A 348 -18.07 8.59 -7.94
C ILE A 348 -18.69 9.33 -6.75
N GLU A 349 -19.97 9.08 -6.47
CA GLU A 349 -20.68 9.58 -5.28
C GLU A 349 -19.98 9.17 -3.97
N ARG A 350 -19.45 7.94 -3.89
CA ARG A 350 -18.67 7.50 -2.74
C ARG A 350 -17.28 8.15 -2.71
N ALA A 351 -16.61 8.22 -3.85
CA ALA A 351 -15.26 8.77 -3.96
C ALA A 351 -15.21 10.25 -3.55
N HIS A 352 -16.17 11.04 -4.03
CA HIS A 352 -16.30 12.47 -3.72
C HIS A 352 -16.34 12.75 -2.21
N LYS A 353 -17.00 11.87 -1.42
CA LYS A 353 -17.09 11.99 0.06
C LYS A 353 -15.76 11.83 0.79
N SER A 354 -14.73 11.36 0.10
CA SER A 354 -13.35 11.23 0.57
C SER A 354 -12.42 12.15 -0.24
N GLY A 355 -12.90 13.33 -0.68
CA GLY A 355 -12.06 14.37 -1.26
C GLY A 355 -11.47 14.07 -2.64
N VAL A 356 -12.03 13.09 -3.36
CA VAL A 356 -11.56 12.72 -4.70
C VAL A 356 -11.88 13.82 -5.70
N GLU A 357 -10.85 14.28 -6.40
CA GLU A 357 -10.90 15.28 -7.47
C GLU A 357 -10.35 14.75 -8.80
N TYR A 358 -9.59 13.65 -8.77
CA TYR A 358 -8.92 13.08 -9.93
C TYR A 358 -9.15 11.57 -9.99
N ILE A 359 -9.54 11.04 -11.16
CA ILE A 359 -9.83 9.61 -11.33
C ILE A 359 -9.15 9.06 -12.58
N ALA A 360 -8.58 7.86 -12.49
CA ALA A 360 -8.15 7.06 -13.64
C ALA A 360 -8.85 5.69 -13.60
N GLN A 361 -9.50 5.33 -14.70
CA GLN A 361 -10.16 4.04 -14.86
C GLN A 361 -10.13 3.59 -16.34
N PRO A 362 -10.34 2.32 -16.68
CA PRO A 362 -10.15 1.85 -18.06
C PRO A 362 -11.15 2.40 -19.08
N GLY A 363 -12.37 2.75 -18.66
CA GLY A 363 -13.52 2.96 -19.54
C GLY A 363 -14.10 1.64 -20.07
N GLY A 364 -15.20 1.73 -20.80
CA GLY A 364 -15.87 0.59 -21.42
C GLY A 364 -17.12 0.10 -20.69
N SER A 365 -17.69 0.89 -19.78
CA SER A 365 -19.01 0.61 -19.22
C SER A 365 -20.10 0.98 -20.23
N ILE A 366 -21.21 0.22 -20.24
CA ILE A 366 -22.43 0.62 -20.97
C ILE A 366 -22.99 1.95 -20.42
N ARG A 367 -22.64 2.29 -19.17
CA ARG A 367 -23.07 3.47 -18.43
C ARG A 367 -21.92 4.47 -18.19
N ASP A 368 -20.93 4.52 -19.08
CA ASP A 368 -19.85 5.51 -18.98
C ASP A 368 -20.40 6.94 -18.99
N ASP A 369 -21.49 7.20 -19.72
CA ASP A 369 -22.24 8.46 -19.69
C ASP A 369 -22.63 8.87 -18.26
N ASN A 370 -23.26 7.98 -17.50
CA ASN A 370 -23.66 8.24 -16.13
C ASN A 370 -22.45 8.50 -15.21
N VAL A 371 -21.35 7.79 -15.40
CA VAL A 371 -20.11 7.97 -14.63
C VAL A 371 -19.49 9.33 -14.92
N ILE A 372 -19.36 9.70 -16.20
CA ILE A 372 -18.82 10.99 -16.66
C ILE A 372 -19.69 12.15 -16.17
N ASP A 373 -21.01 12.05 -16.31
CA ASP A 373 -21.95 13.06 -15.81
C ASP A 373 -21.83 13.26 -14.30
N THR A 374 -21.63 12.17 -13.54
CA THR A 374 -21.45 12.24 -12.09
C THR A 374 -20.11 12.90 -11.72
N CYS A 375 -19.05 12.67 -12.50
CA CYS A 375 -17.79 13.40 -12.34
C CYS A 375 -17.95 14.89 -12.64
N ASN A 376 -18.61 15.25 -13.75
CA ASN A 376 -18.85 16.64 -14.13
C ASN A 376 -19.67 17.39 -13.07
N LYS A 377 -20.69 16.75 -12.50
CA LYS A 377 -21.48 17.27 -11.37
C LYS A 377 -20.61 17.74 -10.19
N TYR A 378 -19.49 17.07 -9.93
CA TYR A 378 -18.58 17.38 -8.82
C TYR A 378 -17.28 18.08 -9.27
N GLY A 379 -17.14 18.39 -10.56
CA GLY A 379 -15.90 18.96 -11.11
C GLY A 379 -14.69 18.02 -11.06
N ILE A 380 -14.93 16.70 -10.97
CA ILE A 380 -13.87 15.69 -10.91
C ILE A 380 -13.28 15.49 -12.32
N ALA A 381 -11.95 15.55 -12.42
CA ALA A 381 -11.24 15.25 -13.66
C ALA A 381 -11.04 13.73 -13.80
N MET A 382 -11.44 13.14 -14.92
CA MET A 382 -11.33 11.68 -15.15
C MET A 382 -10.58 11.36 -16.45
N ALA A 383 -9.59 10.47 -16.34
CA ALA A 383 -8.88 9.87 -17.45
C ALA A 383 -9.36 8.43 -17.72
N PHE A 384 -9.63 8.11 -18.99
CA PHE A 384 -9.85 6.74 -19.44
C PHE A 384 -8.55 6.12 -19.94
N THR A 385 -8.01 5.14 -19.21
CA THR A 385 -6.72 4.52 -19.53
C THR A 385 -6.81 3.52 -20.67
N GLY A 386 -8.00 2.98 -20.96
CA GLY A 386 -8.21 1.93 -21.96
C GLY A 386 -7.73 0.53 -21.54
N ILE A 387 -7.19 0.36 -20.32
CA ILE A 387 -6.47 -0.86 -19.94
C ILE A 387 -6.89 -1.36 -18.57
N ARG A 388 -7.27 -2.65 -18.50
CA ARG A 388 -7.69 -3.34 -17.27
C ARG A 388 -6.48 -3.95 -16.54
N LEU A 389 -6.48 -3.92 -15.21
CA LEU A 389 -5.36 -4.31 -14.35
C LEU A 389 -5.68 -5.49 -13.41
N PHE A 390 -6.39 -6.52 -13.89
CA PHE A 390 -6.71 -7.67 -13.04
C PHE A 390 -5.49 -8.48 -12.62
N HIS A 391 -5.49 -8.94 -11.36
CA HIS A 391 -4.42 -9.73 -10.75
C HIS A 391 -5.00 -10.84 -9.85
N HIS A 392 -4.62 -12.11 -10.11
CA HIS A 392 -5.17 -13.33 -9.49
C HIS A 392 -4.18 -14.49 -9.38
#